data_AF-A0A7W6HU06-F1
#
_entry.id   AF-A0A7W6HU06-F1
#
_cell.length_a   1.000
_cell.length_b   1.000
_cell.length_c   1.000
_cell.angle_alpha   90.00
_cell.angle_beta   90.00
_cell.angle_gamma   90.00
#
_symmetry.space_group_name_H-M   'P 1'
#
loop_
_entity.id
_entity.type
_entity.pdbx_description
1 polymer ?
#
loop_
_entity_poly.entity_id
_entity_poly.type
_entity_poly.pdbx_seq_one_letter_code
_entity_poly.pdbx_strand_id
1 'polypeptide(L)'
;MVIVGYWRRKAGETAFLAAQKTEKEDERDRLCRLAVRAGHRDACRMFCCLHPDLFKEQPPLKPFKLHGTKVVFYGQYYPSRYKPFLNDDQQAFCHSVYEFKEGKIHGIEFFKSCMNALQMDDHHFHIMFMPCSDEFKYIQRFKRLNWYVCTHCPDLTSGLYDVDVFEPRECLHEAKGYENRILERNYRITGDIKGKDVIIVDDVLTTGQSMTDYKEEIERCGGKVVAAIFYGKTITLPHPLIVKLEVWGDYITRFSKSN
;
A
#
# COMPACT_ATOMS: atom_id res chain seq x y z
N MET A 1 41.77 -8.45 -15.08
CA MET A 1 40.48 -8.64 -14.35
C MET A 1 39.96 -7.36 -13.68
N VAL A 2 40.81 -6.51 -13.08
CA VAL A 2 40.41 -5.26 -12.39
C VAL A 2 39.78 -4.21 -13.33
N ILE A 3 40.34 -4.02 -14.54
CA ILE A 3 39.88 -3.02 -15.52
C ILE A 3 38.45 -3.30 -16.01
N VAL A 4 38.13 -4.57 -16.31
CA VAL A 4 36.79 -4.98 -16.77
C VAL A 4 35.74 -4.78 -15.68
N GLY A 5 36.06 -5.13 -14.42
CA GLY A 5 35.17 -4.90 -13.29
C GLY A 5 34.90 -3.42 -13.02
N TYR A 6 35.93 -2.58 -13.15
CA TYR A 6 35.82 -1.13 -13.01
C TYR A 6 34.87 -0.53 -14.06
N TRP A 7 35.07 -0.85 -15.34
CA TRP A 7 34.21 -0.32 -16.42
C TRP A 7 32.78 -0.83 -16.32
N ARG A 8 32.57 -2.10 -15.92
CA ARG A 8 31.23 -2.64 -15.68
C ARG A 8 30.50 -1.85 -14.60
N ARG A 9 31.18 -1.56 -13.48
CA ARG A 9 30.60 -0.77 -12.39
C ARG A 9 30.23 0.64 -12.85
N LYS A 10 31.15 1.32 -13.54
CA LYS A 10 30.93 2.68 -14.05
C LYS A 10 29.81 2.76 -15.07
N ALA A 11 29.70 1.77 -15.94
CA ALA A 11 28.59 1.63 -16.89
C ALA A 11 27.26 1.45 -16.16
N GLY A 12 27.22 0.61 -15.12
CA GLY A 12 26.03 0.41 -14.29
C GLY A 12 25.58 1.67 -13.56
N GLU A 13 26.51 2.41 -12.96
CA GLU A 13 26.24 3.70 -12.31
C GLU A 13 25.72 4.74 -13.32
N THR A 14 26.34 4.83 -14.49
CA THR A 14 25.92 5.76 -15.56
C THR A 14 24.52 5.43 -16.10
N ALA A 15 24.26 4.14 -16.36
CA ALA A 15 22.95 3.67 -16.82
C ALA A 15 21.86 3.93 -15.76
N PHE A 16 22.18 3.72 -14.48
CA PHE A 16 21.25 4.00 -13.39
C PHE A 16 20.91 5.50 -13.30
N LEU A 17 21.91 6.38 -13.33
CA LEU A 17 21.68 7.84 -13.32
C LEU A 17 20.90 8.33 -14.54
N ALA A 18 21.16 7.76 -15.72
CA ALA A 18 20.41 8.08 -16.93
C ALA A 18 18.96 7.62 -16.81
N ALA A 19 18.70 6.42 -16.28
CA ALA A 19 17.35 5.92 -16.04
C ALA A 19 16.57 6.80 -15.04
N GLN A 20 17.22 7.40 -14.05
CA GLN A 20 16.57 8.31 -13.11
C GLN A 20 16.17 9.65 -13.74
N LYS A 21 16.82 10.06 -14.84
CA LYS A 21 16.64 11.38 -15.46
C LYS A 21 15.74 11.38 -16.68
N THR A 22 15.56 10.22 -17.32
CA THR A 22 14.71 10.14 -18.51
C THR A 22 13.23 10.08 -18.12
N GLU A 23 12.41 10.85 -18.84
CA GLU A 23 10.95 10.86 -18.72
C GLU A 23 10.30 9.77 -19.60
N LYS A 24 11.06 9.20 -20.55
CA LYS A 24 10.55 8.17 -21.46
C LYS A 24 10.57 6.81 -20.76
N GLU A 25 9.40 6.25 -20.51
CA GLU A 25 9.26 4.97 -19.78
C GLU A 25 10.04 3.81 -20.42
N ASP A 26 9.98 3.68 -21.75
CA ASP A 26 10.73 2.64 -22.48
C ASP A 26 12.25 2.78 -22.32
N GLU A 27 12.74 4.03 -22.34
CA GLU A 27 14.17 4.31 -22.18
C GLU A 27 14.59 4.06 -20.73
N ARG A 28 13.74 4.47 -19.77
CA ARG A 28 13.91 4.23 -18.35
C ARG A 28 14.02 2.74 -18.04
N ASP A 29 13.13 1.92 -18.58
CA ASP A 29 13.17 0.47 -18.43
C ASP A 29 14.47 -0.12 -19.02
N ARG A 30 14.80 0.24 -20.26
CA ARG A 30 16.00 -0.25 -20.94
C ARG A 30 17.28 0.06 -20.15
N LEU A 31 17.42 1.29 -19.67
CA LEU A 31 18.56 1.74 -18.88
C LEU A 31 18.59 1.08 -17.49
N CYS A 32 17.42 0.90 -16.88
CA CYS A 32 17.28 0.14 -15.63
C CYS A 32 17.79 -1.30 -15.78
N ARG A 33 17.34 -2.02 -16.81
CA ARG A 33 17.79 -3.39 -17.12
C ARG A 33 19.30 -3.45 -17.38
N LEU A 34 19.87 -2.44 -18.04
CA LEU A 34 21.32 -2.35 -18.22
C LEU A 34 22.06 -2.20 -16.88
N ALA A 35 21.58 -1.32 -16.01
CA ALA A 35 22.16 -1.11 -14.68
C ALA A 35 22.05 -2.36 -13.78
N VAL A 36 20.92 -3.09 -13.83
CA VAL A 36 20.75 -4.37 -13.12
C VAL A 36 21.76 -5.41 -13.59
N ARG A 37 21.93 -5.58 -14.92
CA ARG A 37 22.90 -6.52 -15.50
C ARG A 37 24.35 -6.17 -15.16
N ALA A 38 24.67 -4.87 -15.08
CA ALA A 38 25.97 -4.39 -14.62
C ALA A 38 26.22 -4.63 -13.12
N GLY A 39 25.19 -4.98 -12.36
CA GLY A 39 25.26 -5.32 -10.93
C GLY A 39 24.96 -4.15 -9.99
N HIS A 40 24.35 -3.07 -10.47
CA HIS A 40 23.99 -1.92 -9.65
C HIS A 40 22.89 -2.31 -8.64
N ARG A 41 23.15 -2.06 -7.34
CA ARG A 41 22.26 -2.53 -6.26
C ARG A 41 20.90 -1.82 -6.28
N ASP A 42 20.89 -0.50 -6.43
CA ASP A 42 19.65 0.28 -6.44
C ASP A 42 18.87 0.16 -7.75
N ALA A 43 19.52 -0.28 -8.82
CA ALA A 43 18.81 -0.57 -10.07
C ALA A 43 17.83 -1.74 -9.88
N CYS A 44 18.13 -2.70 -9.00
CA CYS A 44 17.20 -3.77 -8.67
C CYS A 44 15.93 -3.21 -8.02
N ARG A 45 16.06 -2.22 -7.13
CA ARG A 45 14.92 -1.57 -6.46
C ARG A 45 14.06 -0.78 -7.45
N MET A 46 14.73 -0.02 -8.32
CA MET A 46 14.06 0.71 -9.39
C MET A 46 13.35 -0.22 -10.38
N PHE A 47 13.96 -1.34 -10.74
CA PHE A 47 13.31 -2.35 -11.57
C PHE A 47 12.04 -2.91 -10.93
N CYS A 48 12.08 -3.22 -9.63
CA CYS A 48 10.87 -3.66 -8.91
C CYS A 48 9.78 -2.58 -8.86
N CYS A 49 10.16 -1.31 -8.74
CA CYS A 49 9.18 -0.23 -8.74
C CYS A 49 8.54 -0.04 -10.12
N LEU A 50 9.31 -0.24 -11.20
CA LEU A 50 8.82 -0.19 -12.58
C LEU A 50 7.91 -1.36 -12.94
N HIS A 51 8.21 -2.56 -12.44
CA HIS A 51 7.52 -3.80 -12.81
C HIS A 51 6.99 -4.56 -11.58
N PRO A 52 6.08 -3.97 -10.79
CA PRO A 52 5.54 -4.65 -9.60
C PRO A 52 4.78 -5.94 -9.96
N ASP A 53 4.18 -5.98 -11.15
CA ASP A 53 3.46 -7.12 -11.73
C ASP A 53 4.32 -8.38 -11.90
N LEU A 54 5.63 -8.23 -12.17
CA LEU A 54 6.56 -9.36 -12.31
C LEU A 54 6.82 -10.07 -10.97
N PHE A 55 6.51 -9.44 -9.83
CA PHE A 55 6.90 -9.93 -8.51
C PHE A 55 5.72 -10.39 -7.65
N LYS A 56 4.65 -10.87 -8.30
CA LYS A 56 3.43 -11.37 -7.64
C LYS A 56 2.78 -10.34 -6.72
N GLU A 57 2.96 -9.04 -7.00
CA GLU A 57 2.18 -8.04 -6.30
C GLU A 57 0.71 -8.18 -6.68
N GLN A 58 -0.14 -8.09 -5.65
CA GLN A 58 -1.58 -8.03 -5.89
C GLN A 58 -1.86 -6.76 -6.71
N PRO A 59 -2.66 -6.82 -7.78
CA PRO A 59 -3.00 -5.63 -8.53
C PRO A 59 -4.03 -4.77 -7.76
N PRO A 60 -3.95 -3.44 -7.86
CA PRO A 60 -4.98 -2.56 -7.28
C PRO A 60 -6.38 -2.90 -7.78
N LEU A 61 -7.38 -2.63 -6.95
CA LEU A 61 -8.81 -2.83 -7.26
C LEU A 61 -9.20 -4.28 -7.63
N LYS A 62 -8.36 -5.26 -7.32
CA LYS A 62 -8.73 -6.68 -7.38
C LYS A 62 -8.83 -7.27 -5.98
N PRO A 63 -10.01 -7.79 -5.57
CA PRO A 63 -10.17 -8.41 -4.27
C PRO A 63 -9.27 -9.64 -4.09
N PHE A 64 -8.69 -9.77 -2.90
CA PHE A 64 -7.95 -10.96 -2.47
C PHE A 64 -8.32 -11.32 -1.03
N LYS A 65 -7.89 -12.50 -0.56
CA LYS A 65 -8.10 -12.92 0.85
C LYS A 65 -6.84 -12.68 1.66
N LEU A 66 -6.97 -12.01 2.81
CA LEU A 66 -5.92 -11.80 3.80
C LEU A 66 -6.45 -12.23 5.17
N HIS A 67 -5.84 -13.23 5.78
CA HIS A 67 -6.30 -13.81 7.07
C HIS A 67 -7.81 -14.13 7.08
N GLY A 68 -8.33 -14.66 5.97
CA GLY A 68 -9.74 -15.01 5.79
C GLY A 68 -10.67 -13.83 5.46
N THR A 69 -10.20 -12.59 5.51
CA THR A 69 -10.97 -11.39 5.19
C THR A 69 -10.81 -11.00 3.71
N LYS A 70 -11.89 -10.58 3.05
CA LYS A 70 -11.84 -10.04 1.69
C LYS A 70 -11.23 -8.64 1.74
N VAL A 71 -10.15 -8.40 0.99
CA VAL A 71 -9.42 -7.13 1.01
C VAL A 71 -9.32 -6.55 -0.39
N VAL A 72 -9.51 -5.24 -0.50
CA VAL A 72 -9.30 -4.44 -1.71
C VAL A 72 -8.46 -3.22 -1.36
N PHE A 73 -7.65 -2.74 -2.30
CA PHE A 73 -6.92 -1.49 -2.12
C PHE A 73 -6.87 -0.68 -3.42
N TYR A 74 -6.70 0.63 -3.30
CA TYR A 74 -6.85 1.57 -4.41
C TYR A 74 -5.57 1.76 -5.26
N GLY A 75 -4.38 1.72 -4.65
CA GLY A 75 -3.13 1.78 -5.40
C GLY A 75 -1.89 1.26 -4.65
N GLN A 76 -0.79 1.10 -5.38
CA GLN A 76 0.49 0.66 -4.81
C GLN A 76 1.16 1.79 -4.05
N TYR A 77 1.43 1.59 -2.77
CA TYR A 77 2.11 2.54 -1.90
C TYR A 77 3.60 2.21 -1.81
N TYR A 78 4.42 3.23 -2.05
CA TYR A 78 5.86 3.15 -2.00
C TYR A 78 6.38 4.00 -0.83
N PRO A 79 6.98 3.38 0.21
CA PRO A 79 7.60 4.12 1.30
C PRO A 79 8.60 5.17 0.81
N SER A 80 8.71 6.29 1.52
CA SER A 80 9.52 7.47 1.14
C SER A 80 10.97 7.17 0.72
N ARG A 81 11.58 6.13 1.31
CA ARG A 81 12.93 5.63 0.94
C ARG A 81 13.05 5.19 -0.53
N TYR A 82 11.94 4.90 -1.20
CA TYR A 82 11.93 4.51 -2.62
C TYR A 82 11.66 5.67 -3.56
N LYS A 83 11.40 6.88 -3.05
CA LYS A 83 11.15 8.09 -3.86
C LYS A 83 12.14 8.28 -5.03
N PRO A 84 13.46 8.05 -4.88
CA PRO A 84 14.41 8.19 -6.01
C PRO A 84 14.20 7.21 -7.17
N PHE A 85 13.32 6.22 -7.01
CA PHE A 85 13.07 5.14 -7.95
C PHE A 85 11.67 5.20 -8.59
N LEU A 86 10.84 6.16 -8.22
CA LEU A 86 9.44 6.25 -8.65
C LEU A 86 9.30 7.13 -9.89
N ASN A 87 8.32 6.82 -10.76
CA ASN A 87 7.87 7.80 -11.77
C ASN A 87 6.95 8.85 -11.12
N ASP A 88 6.54 9.84 -11.90
CA ASP A 88 5.72 10.95 -11.40
C ASP A 88 4.35 10.48 -10.93
N ASP A 89 3.72 9.53 -11.61
CA ASP A 89 2.42 8.97 -11.21
C ASP A 89 2.50 8.24 -9.86
N GLN A 90 3.54 7.43 -9.66
CA GLN A 90 3.79 6.75 -8.37
C GLN A 90 4.05 7.75 -7.26
N GLN A 91 4.79 8.83 -7.53
CA GLN A 91 5.04 9.90 -6.56
C GLN A 91 3.74 10.67 -6.23
N ALA A 92 2.95 11.01 -7.25
CA ALA A 92 1.67 11.68 -7.09
C ALA A 92 0.69 10.84 -6.26
N PHE A 93 0.60 9.53 -6.54
CA PHE A 93 -0.20 8.61 -5.75
C PHE A 93 0.27 8.56 -4.29
N CYS A 94 1.57 8.37 -4.05
CA CYS A 94 2.11 8.34 -2.68
C CYS A 94 1.88 9.66 -1.95
N HIS A 95 1.96 10.80 -2.66
CA HIS A 95 1.63 12.10 -2.12
C HIS A 95 0.15 12.19 -1.72
N SER A 96 -0.77 11.71 -2.56
CA SER A 96 -2.20 11.69 -2.25
C SER A 96 -2.53 10.90 -0.97
N VAL A 97 -1.80 9.81 -0.70
CA VAL A 97 -1.95 9.04 0.55
C VAL A 97 -1.57 9.90 1.76
N TYR A 98 -0.50 10.70 1.67
CA TYR A 98 -0.13 11.63 2.74
C TYR A 98 -1.16 12.76 2.91
N GLU A 99 -1.63 13.33 1.80
CA GLU A 99 -2.69 14.35 1.83
C GLU A 99 -3.98 13.81 2.45
N PHE A 100 -4.31 12.54 2.20
CA PHE A 100 -5.44 11.88 2.85
C PHE A 100 -5.21 11.72 4.35
N LYS A 101 -4.02 11.26 4.75
CA LYS A 101 -3.66 11.11 6.18
C LYS A 101 -3.75 12.44 6.94
N GLU A 102 -3.43 13.54 6.27
CA GLU A 102 -3.50 14.92 6.78
C GLU A 102 -4.88 15.58 6.56
N GLY A 103 -5.87 14.87 6.02
CA GLY A 103 -7.22 15.39 5.79
C GLY A 103 -7.32 16.50 4.74
N LYS A 104 -6.26 16.72 3.93
CA LYS A 104 -6.22 17.69 2.83
C LYS A 104 -7.15 17.26 1.68
N ILE A 105 -7.15 15.96 1.37
CA ILE A 105 -8.09 15.36 0.41
C ILE A 105 -9.13 14.48 1.11
N HIS A 106 -10.26 14.23 0.46
CA HIS A 106 -11.41 13.54 1.07
C HIS A 106 -11.39 12.01 0.98
N GLY A 107 -10.61 11.39 0.09
CA GLY A 107 -10.59 9.93 -0.09
C GLY A 107 -11.84 9.29 -0.71
N ILE A 108 -12.90 10.05 -1.03
CA ILE A 108 -14.15 9.54 -1.62
C ILE A 108 -13.94 8.68 -2.88
N GLU A 109 -13.03 9.07 -3.79
CA GLU A 109 -12.77 8.29 -5.01
C GLU A 109 -12.13 6.92 -4.70
N PHE A 110 -11.18 6.89 -3.76
CA PHE A 110 -10.63 5.66 -3.19
C PHE A 110 -11.75 4.78 -2.63
N PHE A 111 -12.60 5.36 -1.78
CA PHE A 111 -13.68 4.63 -1.12
C PHE A 111 -14.65 4.03 -2.15
N LYS A 112 -15.14 4.84 -3.10
CA LYS A 112 -16.04 4.39 -4.17
C LYS A 112 -15.42 3.28 -5.01
N SER A 113 -14.18 3.45 -5.44
CA SER A 113 -13.49 2.49 -6.31
C SER A 113 -13.30 1.15 -5.61
N CYS A 114 -12.92 1.16 -4.33
CA CYS A 114 -12.78 -0.06 -3.54
C CYS A 114 -14.13 -0.73 -3.25
N MET A 115 -15.17 0.04 -2.93
CA MET A 115 -16.53 -0.49 -2.71
C MET A 115 -17.08 -1.15 -3.99
N ASN A 116 -16.92 -0.51 -5.15
CA ASN A 116 -17.32 -1.08 -6.44
C ASN A 116 -16.56 -2.38 -6.74
N ALA A 117 -15.25 -2.41 -6.47
CA ALA A 117 -14.43 -3.59 -6.67
C ALA A 117 -14.79 -4.75 -5.71
N LEU A 118 -15.38 -4.47 -4.54
CA LEU A 118 -15.89 -5.51 -3.65
C LEU A 118 -17.12 -6.23 -4.21
N GLN A 119 -17.85 -5.64 -5.17
CA GLN A 119 -19.06 -6.24 -5.79
C GLN A 119 -20.05 -6.75 -4.73
N MET A 120 -20.45 -5.87 -3.82
CA MET A 120 -21.37 -6.20 -2.73
C MET A 120 -22.68 -5.45 -2.93
N ASP A 121 -23.54 -6.02 -3.77
CA ASP A 121 -24.86 -5.44 -4.08
C ASP A 121 -25.88 -5.80 -2.99
N ASP A 122 -26.84 -4.88 -2.76
CA ASP A 122 -28.05 -5.03 -1.93
C ASP A 122 -27.82 -5.47 -0.47
N HIS A 123 -26.78 -4.95 0.18
CA HIS A 123 -26.54 -5.25 1.59
C HIS A 123 -26.19 -4.01 2.42
N HIS A 124 -26.77 -3.94 3.62
CA HIS A 124 -26.47 -2.87 4.55
C HIS A 124 -25.15 -3.13 5.27
N PHE A 125 -24.17 -2.25 5.07
CA PHE A 125 -22.88 -2.34 5.76
C PHE A 125 -22.69 -1.23 6.77
N HIS A 126 -21.91 -1.55 7.80
CA HIS A 126 -21.42 -0.60 8.77
C HIS A 126 -19.92 -0.34 8.53
N ILE A 127 -19.56 0.91 8.28
CA ILE A 127 -18.21 1.32 7.93
C ILE A 127 -17.45 1.67 9.20
N MET A 128 -16.50 0.84 9.59
CA MET A 128 -15.59 1.11 10.70
C MET A 128 -14.26 1.65 10.16
N PHE A 129 -13.71 2.69 10.80
CA PHE A 129 -12.42 3.26 10.40
C PHE A 129 -11.31 2.77 11.32
N MET A 130 -10.15 2.49 10.76
CA MET A 130 -9.01 2.03 11.53
C MET A 130 -8.57 3.08 12.58
N PRO A 131 -8.41 2.71 13.86
CA PRO A 131 -7.93 3.63 14.89
C PRO A 131 -6.50 4.15 14.61
N CYS A 132 -6.31 5.46 14.74
CA CYS A 132 -5.02 6.11 14.54
C CYS A 132 -4.15 6.13 15.82
N SER A 133 -3.00 6.82 15.74
CA SER A 133 -2.16 7.08 16.91
C SER A 133 -2.83 7.95 17.97
N ASP A 134 -3.76 8.80 17.56
CA ASP A 134 -4.45 9.77 18.40
C ASP A 134 -5.79 10.16 17.76
N GLU A 135 -6.70 10.69 18.58
CA GLU A 135 -8.04 11.09 18.17
C GLU A 135 -8.02 12.18 17.08
N PHE A 136 -7.12 13.16 17.19
CA PHE A 136 -7.05 14.26 16.22
C PHE A 136 -6.75 13.74 14.81
N LYS A 137 -5.72 12.88 14.66
CA LYS A 137 -5.40 12.25 13.37
C LYS A 137 -6.52 11.35 12.88
N TYR A 138 -7.22 10.65 13.77
CA TYR A 138 -8.36 9.80 13.43
C TYR A 138 -9.51 10.62 12.82
N ILE A 139 -9.96 11.65 13.52
CA ILE A 139 -11.03 12.53 13.04
C ILE A 139 -10.60 13.30 11.78
N GLN A 140 -9.38 13.84 11.76
CA GLN A 140 -8.84 14.58 10.62
C GLN A 140 -8.87 13.75 9.33
N ARG A 141 -8.47 12.48 9.42
CA ARG A 141 -8.39 11.56 8.27
C ARG A 141 -9.76 11.13 7.76
N PHE A 142 -10.69 10.80 8.66
CA PHE A 142 -11.91 10.10 8.27
C PHE A 142 -13.18 10.96 8.28
N LYS A 143 -13.18 12.18 8.86
CA LYS A 143 -14.40 13.03 8.93
C LYS A 143 -15.08 13.28 7.58
N ARG A 144 -14.31 13.43 6.50
CA ARG A 144 -14.84 13.69 5.15
C ARG A 144 -15.46 12.43 4.54
N LEU A 145 -14.87 11.25 4.80
CA LEU A 145 -15.46 9.97 4.41
C LEU A 145 -16.72 9.67 5.22
N ASN A 146 -16.69 9.90 6.54
CA ASN A 146 -17.87 9.80 7.40
C ASN A 146 -19.03 10.66 6.87
N TRP A 147 -18.76 11.94 6.56
CA TRP A 147 -19.79 12.82 5.98
C TRP A 147 -20.34 12.26 4.66
N TYR A 148 -19.47 11.76 3.78
CA TYR A 148 -19.88 11.15 2.51
C TYR A 148 -20.77 9.91 2.74
N VAL A 149 -20.35 8.98 3.60
CA VAL A 149 -21.11 7.77 3.96
C VAL A 149 -22.48 8.15 4.50
N CYS A 150 -22.56 9.00 5.53
CA CYS A 150 -23.83 9.37 6.17
C CYS A 150 -24.78 10.15 5.26
N THR A 151 -24.25 10.89 4.27
CA THR A 151 -25.07 11.83 3.47
C THR A 151 -25.42 11.26 2.09
N HIS A 152 -24.56 10.42 1.51
CA HIS A 152 -24.65 10.01 0.10
C HIS A 152 -24.76 8.49 -0.10
N CYS A 153 -24.67 7.68 0.95
CA CYS A 153 -24.73 6.23 0.86
C CYS A 153 -25.87 5.69 1.74
N PRO A 154 -27.11 5.63 1.23
CA PRO A 154 -28.28 5.24 2.03
C PRO A 154 -28.19 3.82 2.61
N ASP A 155 -27.46 2.93 1.94
CA ASP A 155 -27.29 1.55 2.39
C ASP A 155 -26.14 1.37 3.39
N LEU A 156 -25.41 2.44 3.71
CA LEU A 156 -24.27 2.40 4.60
C LEU A 156 -24.53 3.19 5.89
N THR A 157 -23.96 2.70 6.98
CA THR A 157 -23.87 3.44 8.24
C THR A 157 -22.40 3.66 8.59
N SER A 158 -22.11 4.72 9.34
CA SER A 158 -20.73 5.10 9.70
C SER A 158 -20.46 4.85 11.17
N GLY A 159 -19.34 4.21 11.48
CA GLY A 159 -18.83 3.96 12.83
C GLY A 159 -17.70 4.88 13.24
N LEU A 160 -17.58 6.07 12.63
CA LEU A 160 -16.53 7.03 13.01
C LEU A 160 -16.55 7.32 14.52
N TYR A 161 -17.74 7.51 15.09
CA TYR A 161 -17.93 7.82 16.51
C TYR A 161 -18.20 6.59 17.39
N ASP A 162 -18.10 5.39 16.82
CA ASP A 162 -18.23 4.12 17.54
C ASP A 162 -16.89 3.67 18.14
N VAL A 163 -15.82 4.44 17.92
CA VAL A 163 -14.46 4.20 18.41
C VAL A 163 -14.02 5.38 19.27
N ASP A 164 -13.68 5.09 20.52
CA ASP A 164 -13.03 6.03 21.44
C ASP A 164 -11.51 5.80 21.41
N VAL A 165 -10.73 6.83 21.05
CA VAL A 165 -9.25 6.81 21.00
C VAL A 165 -8.72 7.63 22.17
N PHE A 166 -8.49 6.97 23.31
CA PHE A 166 -8.35 7.64 24.61
C PHE A 166 -6.92 8.06 24.99
N GLU A 167 -5.89 7.55 24.31
CA GLU A 167 -4.47 7.91 24.58
C GLU A 167 -3.62 8.02 23.30
N PRO A 168 -2.65 8.96 23.21
CA PRO A 168 -1.69 8.97 22.12
C PRO A 168 -0.75 7.76 22.19
N ARG A 169 -0.49 7.11 21.05
CA ARG A 169 0.54 6.06 20.92
C ARG A 169 1.56 6.37 19.83
N GLU A 170 2.78 5.85 19.97
CA GLU A 170 3.77 5.92 18.89
C GLU A 170 3.28 5.16 17.64
N CYS A 171 3.51 5.74 16.46
CA CYS A 171 3.20 5.08 15.20
C CYS A 171 4.13 3.87 15.02
N LEU A 172 3.57 2.69 14.67
CA LEU A 172 4.32 1.48 14.34
C LEU A 172 5.46 1.69 13.32
N HIS A 173 5.32 2.68 12.43
CA HIS A 173 6.28 2.97 11.36
C HIS A 173 7.40 3.95 11.74
N GLU A 174 7.29 4.65 12.89
CA GLU A 174 8.29 5.64 13.35
C GLU A 174 9.18 5.09 14.46
N ALA A 175 8.74 4.03 15.15
CA ALA A 175 9.53 3.36 16.18
C ALA A 175 10.69 2.57 15.56
N LYS A 176 11.92 3.12 15.65
CA LYS A 176 13.14 2.40 15.29
C LYS A 176 13.43 1.31 16.34
N GLY A 177 13.40 0.05 15.91
CA GLY A 177 13.95 -1.09 16.65
C GLY A 177 12.94 -1.79 17.58
N TYR A 178 13.14 -3.11 17.69
CA TYR A 178 12.41 -4.11 18.50
C TYR A 178 11.23 -4.80 17.80
N GLU A 179 11.52 -6.02 17.31
CA GLU A 179 10.58 -6.96 16.67
C GLU A 179 9.51 -7.55 17.62
N ASN A 180 9.47 -7.18 18.91
CA ASN A 180 8.58 -7.79 19.91
C ASN A 180 8.00 -6.77 20.91
N ARG A 181 7.35 -5.70 20.43
CA ARG A 181 6.47 -4.88 21.30
C ARG A 181 5.01 -5.19 21.00
N ILE A 182 4.32 -5.77 21.98
CA ILE A 182 2.86 -5.76 22.05
C ILE A 182 2.50 -4.29 22.32
N LEU A 183 2.02 -3.58 21.30
CA LEU A 183 1.51 -2.23 21.50
C LEU A 183 0.23 -2.31 22.31
N GLU A 184 0.20 -1.58 23.43
CA GLU A 184 -1.02 -1.37 24.18
C GLU A 184 -2.04 -0.66 23.27
N ARG A 185 -3.27 -1.18 23.28
CA ARG A 185 -4.36 -0.65 22.48
C ARG A 185 -4.77 0.70 23.06
N ASN A 186 -4.80 1.73 22.23
CA ASN A 186 -5.20 3.07 22.61
C ASN A 186 -6.64 3.41 22.20
N TYR A 187 -7.44 2.38 21.90
CA TYR A 187 -8.82 2.55 21.46
C TYR A 187 -9.75 1.52 22.09
N ARG A 188 -11.04 1.86 22.17
CA ARG A 188 -12.14 0.96 22.53
C ARG A 188 -13.30 1.19 21.58
N ILE A 189 -14.04 0.13 21.27
CA ILE A 189 -15.29 0.24 20.52
C ILE A 189 -16.41 0.47 21.53
N THR A 190 -17.06 1.62 21.43
CA THR A 190 -18.12 2.08 22.33
C THR A 190 -19.50 2.04 21.69
N GLY A 191 -19.56 2.10 20.36
CA GLY A 191 -20.82 2.02 19.61
C GLY A 191 -21.42 0.61 19.59
N ASP A 192 -22.74 0.54 19.46
CA ASP A 192 -23.44 -0.73 19.27
C ASP A 192 -23.26 -1.21 17.82
N ILE A 193 -22.38 -2.18 17.64
CA ILE A 193 -22.09 -2.81 16.35
C ILE A 193 -22.58 -4.25 16.27
N LYS A 194 -23.37 -4.70 17.25
CA LYS A 194 -23.81 -6.09 17.34
C LYS A 194 -24.68 -6.48 16.15
N GLY A 195 -24.35 -7.59 15.50
CA GLY A 195 -25.07 -8.13 14.35
C GLY A 195 -24.86 -7.36 13.04
N LYS A 196 -24.02 -6.31 13.02
CA LYS A 196 -23.72 -5.55 11.80
C LYS A 196 -22.66 -6.25 10.98
N ASP A 197 -22.84 -6.30 9.67
CA ASP A 197 -21.77 -6.64 8.73
C ASP A 197 -20.90 -5.42 8.49
N VAL A 198 -19.61 -5.54 8.79
CA VAL A 198 -18.65 -4.45 8.91
C VAL A 198 -17.64 -4.47 7.77
N ILE A 199 -17.39 -3.29 7.19
CA ILE A 199 -16.27 -3.04 6.30
C ILE A 199 -15.28 -2.11 7.01
N ILE A 200 -14.03 -2.56 7.14
CA ILE A 200 -12.95 -1.74 7.72
C ILE A 200 -12.36 -0.83 6.63
N VAL A 201 -12.12 0.44 6.96
CA VAL A 201 -11.46 1.42 6.09
C VAL A 201 -10.18 1.91 6.74
N ASP A 202 -9.07 1.84 6.01
CA ASP A 202 -7.77 2.34 6.48
C ASP A 202 -6.97 3.01 5.35
N ASP A 203 -5.89 3.68 5.70
CA ASP A 203 -4.99 4.31 4.75
C ASP A 203 -4.09 3.31 4.02
N VAL A 204 -3.21 2.57 4.70
CA VAL A 204 -2.18 1.76 4.05
C VAL A 204 -2.09 0.38 4.66
N LEU A 205 -2.33 -0.63 3.83
CA LEU A 205 -2.05 -2.02 4.16
C LEU A 205 -0.55 -2.30 4.05
N THR A 206 0.08 -2.69 5.16
CA THR A 206 1.47 -3.20 5.16
C THR A 206 1.49 -4.72 5.35
N THR A 207 1.48 -5.21 6.59
CA THR A 207 1.45 -6.66 6.88
C THR A 207 0.03 -7.19 7.03
N GLY A 208 -0.91 -6.35 7.46
CA GLY A 208 -2.27 -6.74 7.80
C GLY A 208 -2.49 -7.11 9.28
N GLN A 209 -1.45 -7.07 10.12
CA GLN A 209 -1.57 -7.42 11.53
C GLN A 209 -2.56 -6.51 12.25
N SER A 210 -2.41 -5.19 12.12
CA SER A 210 -3.32 -4.23 12.78
C SER A 210 -4.78 -4.37 12.31
N MET A 211 -5.00 -4.80 11.06
CA MET A 211 -6.36 -5.09 10.55
C MET A 211 -6.91 -6.35 11.19
N THR A 212 -6.08 -7.37 11.36
CA THR A 212 -6.46 -8.61 12.02
C THR A 212 -6.81 -8.35 13.49
N ASP A 213 -5.97 -7.59 14.21
CA ASP A 213 -6.22 -7.24 15.61
C ASP A 213 -7.52 -6.44 15.77
N TYR A 214 -7.77 -5.48 14.88
CA TYR A 214 -8.98 -4.65 14.92
C TYR A 214 -10.24 -5.44 14.54
N LYS A 215 -10.11 -6.35 13.57
CA LYS A 215 -11.18 -7.30 13.22
C LYS A 215 -11.59 -8.14 14.42
N GLU A 216 -10.63 -8.70 15.16
CA GLU A 216 -10.93 -9.50 16.34
C GLU A 216 -11.70 -8.69 17.40
N GLU A 217 -11.37 -7.40 17.57
CA GLU A 217 -12.11 -6.53 18.50
C GLU A 217 -13.53 -6.22 18.03
N ILE A 218 -13.70 -5.91 16.73
CA ILE A 218 -15.03 -5.74 16.14
C ILE A 218 -15.89 -6.99 16.34
N GLU A 219 -15.30 -8.17 16.13
CA GLU A 219 -15.99 -9.45 16.29
C GLU A 219 -16.30 -9.78 17.76
N ARG A 220 -15.42 -9.43 18.69
CA ARG A 220 -15.68 -9.53 20.15
C ARG A 220 -16.83 -8.63 20.60
N CYS A 221 -16.97 -7.45 19.98
CA CYS A 221 -18.09 -6.53 20.20
C CYS A 221 -19.38 -6.96 19.47
N GLY A 222 -19.35 -8.11 18.77
CA GLY A 222 -20.52 -8.71 18.12
C GLY A 222 -20.78 -8.24 16.69
N GLY A 223 -19.90 -7.43 16.10
CA GLY A 223 -19.92 -7.16 14.66
C GLY A 223 -19.34 -8.32 13.84
N LYS A 224 -19.48 -8.28 12.52
CA LYS A 224 -18.90 -9.29 11.62
C LYS A 224 -18.13 -8.62 10.51
N VAL A 225 -16.80 -8.74 10.51
CA VAL A 225 -15.97 -8.12 9.46
C VAL A 225 -16.06 -8.94 8.17
N VAL A 226 -16.73 -8.40 7.16
CA VAL A 226 -16.90 -9.05 5.85
C VAL A 226 -15.84 -8.64 4.85
N ALA A 227 -15.30 -7.42 4.98
CA ALA A 227 -14.25 -6.91 4.11
C ALA A 227 -13.41 -5.82 4.77
N ALA A 228 -12.28 -5.51 4.16
CA ALA A 228 -11.48 -4.32 4.46
C ALA A 228 -11.01 -3.64 3.17
N ILE A 229 -10.98 -2.31 3.18
CA ILE A 229 -10.52 -1.48 2.07
C ILE A 229 -9.38 -0.56 2.50
N PHE A 230 -8.40 -0.39 1.64
CA PHE A 230 -7.21 0.42 1.91
C PHE A 230 -6.95 1.42 0.79
N TYR A 231 -6.50 2.62 1.13
CA TYR A 231 -6.07 3.60 0.12
C TYR A 231 -4.84 3.06 -0.62
N GLY A 232 -3.84 2.59 0.11
CA GLY A 232 -2.60 2.04 -0.42
C GLY A 232 -2.32 0.63 0.07
N LYS A 233 -1.56 -0.14 -0.72
CA LYS A 233 -0.87 -1.34 -0.24
C LYS A 233 0.63 -1.15 -0.39
N THR A 234 1.37 -1.32 0.69
CA THR A 234 2.84 -1.25 0.67
C THR A 234 3.41 -2.35 -0.22
N ILE A 235 4.26 -1.97 -1.17
CA ILE A 235 4.97 -2.92 -2.03
C ILE A 235 5.94 -3.80 -1.24
N THR A 236 6.08 -5.07 -1.64
CA THR A 236 7.10 -5.98 -1.13
C THR A 236 8.23 -6.08 -2.15
N LEU A 237 9.44 -5.68 -1.75
CA LEU A 237 10.59 -5.82 -2.63
C LEU A 237 11.18 -7.23 -2.53
N PRO A 238 11.25 -7.99 -3.65
CA PRO A 238 11.91 -9.28 -3.66
C PRO A 238 13.42 -9.14 -3.43
N HIS A 239 14.05 -10.25 -3.08
CA HIS A 239 15.50 -10.29 -2.94
C HIS A 239 16.19 -9.92 -4.27
N PRO A 240 17.27 -9.11 -4.28
CA PRO A 240 17.92 -8.65 -5.51
C PRO A 240 18.38 -9.76 -6.46
N LEU A 241 18.59 -10.98 -5.95
CA LEU A 241 18.90 -12.15 -6.80
C LEU A 241 17.72 -12.54 -7.69
N ILE A 242 16.49 -12.49 -7.18
CA ILE A 242 15.28 -12.79 -7.95
C ILE A 242 15.14 -11.78 -9.10
N VAL A 243 15.35 -10.50 -8.79
CA VAL A 243 15.33 -9.41 -9.78
C VAL A 243 16.37 -9.61 -10.88
N LYS A 244 17.59 -9.99 -10.49
CA LYS A 244 18.66 -10.27 -11.45
C LYS A 244 18.30 -11.45 -12.35
N LEU A 245 17.78 -12.54 -11.78
CA LEU A 245 17.36 -13.71 -12.57
C LEU A 245 16.29 -13.34 -13.59
N GLU A 246 15.31 -12.52 -13.20
CA GLU A 246 14.26 -12.04 -14.10
C GLU A 246 14.84 -11.23 -15.27
N VAL A 247 15.69 -10.24 -14.99
CA VAL A 247 16.29 -9.39 -16.02
C VAL A 247 17.24 -10.17 -16.94
N TRP A 248 18.02 -11.12 -16.40
CA TRP A 248 18.91 -11.96 -17.19
C TRP A 248 18.13 -13.00 -18.03
N GLY A 249 17.06 -13.58 -17.49
CA GLY A 249 16.20 -14.52 -18.20
C GLY A 249 15.49 -13.89 -19.41
N ASP A 250 14.92 -12.71 -19.22
CA ASP A 250 14.32 -11.91 -20.30
C ASP A 250 15.36 -11.58 -21.39
N TYR A 251 16.58 -11.19 -21.00
CA TYR A 251 17.65 -10.91 -21.95
C TYR A 251 18.03 -12.13 -22.80
N ILE A 252 18.21 -13.30 -22.19
CA ILE A 252 18.56 -14.54 -22.89
C ILE A 252 17.44 -14.93 -23.87
N THR A 253 16.18 -14.81 -23.44
CA THR A 253 15.00 -15.14 -24.27
C THR A 253 14.84 -14.20 -25.46
N ARG A 254 15.14 -12.91 -25.30
CA ARG A 254 15.15 -11.96 -26.43
C ARG A 254 16.29 -12.24 -27.39
N PHE A 255 17.47 -12.58 -26.86
CA PHE A 255 18.65 -12.89 -27.68
C PHE A 255 18.46 -14.17 -28.51
N SER A 256 17.74 -15.17 -28.00
CA SER A 256 17.44 -16.41 -28.74
C SER A 256 16.36 -16.24 -29.82
N LYS A 257 15.50 -15.22 -29.74
CA LYS A 257 14.48 -14.91 -30.75
C LYS A 257 14.99 -14.00 -31.88
N SER A 258 16.15 -13.37 -31.70
CA SER A 258 16.76 -12.45 -32.67
C SER A 258 17.90 -13.08 -33.49
N ASN A 259 18.18 -14.37 -33.28
CA ASN A 259 19.04 -15.21 -34.11
C ASN A 259 18.20 -16.33 -34.75
#